data_AF-A0A2H1V1N1-F1
#
_entry.id   AF-A0A2H1V1N1-F1
#
_cell.length_a   1.000
_cell.length_b   1.000
_cell.length_c   1.000
_cell.angle_alpha   90.00
_cell.angle_beta   90.00
_cell.angle_gamma   90.00
#
_symmetry.space_group_name_H-M   'P 1'
#
loop_
_entity.id
_entity.type
_entity.pdbx_description
1 polymer ?
#
loop_
_entity_poly.entity_id
_entity_poly.type
_entity_poly.pdbx_seq_one_letter_code
_entity_poly.pdbx_strand_id
1 'polypeptide(L)' 'MCESPFFSITKHGNPVLMLNRYRYNGRTSAKSSKIRWYCTRASLGCRSLAITIDYNIVYLKDEHNHLP' A
#
# COMPACT_ATOMS: atom_id res chain seq x y z
N MET A 1 -10.98 13.98 8.79
CA MET A 1 -10.22 13.09 9.70
C MET A 1 -9.01 12.63 8.92
N CYS A 2 -7.80 12.93 9.38
CA CYS A 2 -6.58 12.49 8.69
C CYS A 2 -6.39 11.01 9.03
N GLU A 3 -6.79 10.09 8.14
CA GLU A 3 -6.64 8.66 8.40
C GLU A 3 -5.16 8.30 8.35
N SER A 4 -4.60 7.94 9.50
CA SER A 4 -3.20 7.55 9.62
C SER A 4 -2.95 6.23 8.88
N PRO A 5 -1.81 6.07 8.21
CA PRO A 5 -1.46 4.79 7.57
C PRO A 5 -1.35 3.69 8.63
N PHE A 6 -2.00 2.56 8.38
CA PHE A 6 -1.93 1.39 9.24
C PHE A 6 -1.21 0.25 8.53
N PHE A 7 -0.12 -0.22 9.13
CA PHE A 7 0.70 -1.32 8.61
C PHE A 7 0.35 -2.62 9.32
N SER A 8 0.20 -3.70 8.56
CA SER A 8 -0.10 -5.02 9.08
C SER A 8 0.56 -6.11 8.23
N ILE A 9 0.35 -7.36 8.61
CA ILE A 9 0.79 -8.55 7.88
C ILE A 9 -0.39 -9.49 7.70
N THR A 10 -0.47 -10.12 6.52
CA THR A 10 -1.42 -11.22 6.30
C THR A 10 -1.02 -12.44 7.13
N LYS A 11 -1.94 -13.41 7.26
CA LYS A 11 -1.66 -14.72 7.87
C LYS A 11 -0.46 -15.48 7.25
N HIS A 12 -0.10 -15.16 6.01
CA HIS A 12 1.04 -15.76 5.30
C HIS A 12 2.29 -14.86 5.30
N GLY A 13 2.33 -13.80 6.12
CA GLY A 13 3.49 -12.92 6.27
C GLY A 13 3.61 -11.82 5.20
N ASN A 14 2.69 -11.71 4.24
CA ASN A 14 2.74 -10.62 3.26
C ASN A 14 2.39 -9.27 3.92
N PRO A 15 3.16 -8.20 3.68
CA PRO A 15 2.88 -6.89 4.26
C PRO A 15 1.64 -6.24 3.63
N VAL A 16 0.86 -5.56 4.47
CA VAL A 16 -0.38 -4.86 4.13
C VAL A 16 -0.32 -3.42 4.63
N LEU A 17 -0.79 -2.48 3.81
CA LEU A 17 -0.97 -1.09 4.18
C LEU A 17 -2.44 -0.73 4.00
N MET A 18 -3.07 -0.16 5.03
CA MET A 18 -4.37 0.49 4.97
C MET A 18 -4.15 2.00 4.94
N LEU A 19 -4.69 2.65 3.92
CA LEU A 19 -4.55 4.10 3.71
C LEU A 19 -5.79 4.63 3.01
N ASN A 20 -6.40 5.69 3.54
CA ASN A 20 -7.61 6.32 2.99
C ASN A 20 -8.74 5.32 2.71
N ARG A 21 -8.97 4.38 3.62
CA ARG A 21 -9.93 3.24 3.49
C ARG A 21 -9.62 2.22 2.39
N TYR A 22 -8.49 2.36 1.68
CA TYR A 22 -8.05 1.38 0.69
C TYR A 22 -6.98 0.46 1.26
N ARG A 23 -7.00 -0.79 0.81
CA ARG A 23 -5.98 -1.79 1.12
C ARG A 23 -4.95 -1.89 0.01
N TYR A 24 -3.69 -1.93 0.41
CA TYR A 24 -2.55 -2.12 -0.47
C TYR A 24 -1.75 -3.35 -0.03
N ASN A 25 -1.24 -4.10 -1.00
CA ASN A 25 -0.29 -5.19 -0.77
C ASN A 25 1.12 -4.68 -1.05
N GLY A 26 2.03 -4.89 -0.10
CA GLY A 26 3.42 -4.48 -0.22
C GLY A 26 4.23 -5.51 -0.98
N ARG A 27 5.08 -5.03 -1.89
CA ARG A 27 6.13 -5.83 -2.50
C ARG A 27 7.46 -5.37 -1.93
N THR A 28 7.99 -6.16 -1.00
CA THR A 28 9.28 -5.92 -0.36
C THR A 28 10.41 -6.45 -1.24
N SER A 29 11.57 -5.81 -1.12
CA SER A 29 12.84 -6.33 -1.63
C SER A 29 13.73 -6.62 -0.43
N ALA A 30 14.35 -7.80 -0.37
CA ALA A 30 15.20 -8.21 0.75
C ALA A 30 16.39 -7.25 1.01
N LYS A 31 16.73 -6.41 0.01
CA LYS A 31 17.87 -5.49 0.05
C LYS A 31 17.48 -4.03 0.34
N SER A 32 16.20 -3.71 0.52
CA SER A 32 15.77 -2.31 0.62
C SER A 32 14.63 -2.11 1.62
N SER A 33 14.74 -1.07 2.45
CA SER A 33 13.65 -0.53 3.26
C SER A 33 12.51 0.08 2.44
N LYS A 34 12.72 0.23 1.12
CA LYS A 34 11.72 0.75 0.19
C LYS A 34 10.68 -0.33 -0.11
N ILE A 35 9.45 -0.08 0.27
CA ILE A 35 8.31 -0.95 -0.06
C ILE A 35 7.43 -0.22 -1.06
N ARG A 36 7.10 -0.92 -2.15
CA ARG A 36 6.13 -0.45 -3.13
C ARG A 36 4.80 -1.15 -2.87
N TRP A 37 3.76 -0.36 -2.67
CA TRP A 37 2.43 -0.79 -2.25
C TRP A 37 1.45 -0.60 -3.40
N TYR A 38 0.82 -1.69 -3.84
CA TYR A 38 -0.18 -1.64 -4.89
C TYR A 38 -1.55 -1.89 -4.31
N CYS A 39 -2.56 -1.17 -4.80
CA CYS A 39 -3.95 -1.45 -4.43
C CYS A 39 -4.27 -2.94 -4.68
N THR A 40 -5.05 -3.55 -3.79
CA THR A 40 -5.51 -4.94 -3.94
C THR A 40 -6.25 -5.20 -5.25
N ARG A 41 -6.88 -4.17 -5.83
CA ARG A 41 -7.58 -4.23 -7.12
C ARG A 41 -6.69 -3.88 -8.32
N ALA A 42 -5.37 -3.89 -8.16
CA ALA A 42 -4.45 -3.65 -9.27
C ALA A 42 -4.63 -4.65 -10.42
N SER A 43 -4.99 -5.91 -10.11
CA SER A 43 -5.35 -6.92 -11.12
C SER A 43 -6.62 -6.58 -11.90
N LEU A 44 -7.49 -5.73 -11.35
CA LEU A 44 -8.71 -5.20 -11.99
C LEU A 44 -8.46 -3.84 -12.67
N GLY A 45 -7.19 -3.44 -12.84
CA GLY A 45 -6.80 -2.23 -13.55
C GLY A 45 -6.63 -0.98 -12.68
N CYS A 46 -6.77 -1.09 -11.34
CA CYS A 46 -6.49 0.04 -10.45
C CYS A 46 -5.00 0.38 -10.47
N ARG A 47 -4.66 1.66 -10.61
CA ARG A 47 -3.26 2.14 -10.72
C ARG A 47 -2.80 2.91 -9.49
N SER A 48 -3.57 2.88 -8.41
CA SER A 48 -3.19 3.49 -7.14
C SER A 48 -1.94 2.81 -6.55
N LEU A 49 -1.03 3.63 -6.07
CA LEU A 49 0.33 3.24 -5.70
C LEU A 49 0.80 4.07 -4.51
N ALA A 50 1.34 3.42 -3.48
CA ALA A 50 2.10 4.09 -2.43
C ALA A 50 3.54 3.55 -2.38
N ILE A 51 4.47 4.37 -1.92
CA ILE A 51 5.84 3.95 -1.65
C ILE A 51 6.19 4.41 -0.25
N THR A 52 6.74 3.51 0.55
CA THR A 52 7.26 3.84 1.87
C THR A 52 8.75 3.54 1.98
N ILE A 53 9.44 4.28 2.86
CA ILE A 53 10.79 4.00 3.33
C ILE A 53 10.73 4.07 4.86
N ASP A 54 11.18 3.02 5.54
CA ASP A 54 11.18 2.95 7.02
C ASP A 54 9.82 3.38 7.63
N TYR A 55 8.72 2.84 7.09
CA TYR A 55 7.32 3.12 7.47
C TYR A 55 6.78 4.52 7.16
N ASN A 56 7.57 5.40 6.55
CA ASN A 56 7.13 6.72 6.11
C ASN A 56 6.67 6.68 4.66
N ILE A 57 5.48 7.22 4.36
CA ILE A 57 5.01 7.38 2.98
C ILE A 57 5.81 8.49 2.32
N VAL A 58 6.62 8.13 1.32
CA VAL A 58 7.44 9.07 0.55
C VAL A 58 6.83 9.40 -0.82
N TYR A 59 5.87 8.60 -1.27
CA TYR A 59 5.11 8.84 -2.48
C TYR A 59 3.73 8.21 -2.37
N LEU A 60 2.70 8.92 -2.80
CA LEU A 60 1.34 8.45 -2.87
C LEU A 60 0.70 8.91 -4.17
N LYS A 61 0.20 7.96 -4.95
CA LYS A 61 -0.69 8.16 -6.08
C LYS A 61 -2.06 7.57 -5.70
N ASP A 62 -2.92 8.41 -5.15
CA ASP A 62 -4.25 8.02 -4.64
C ASP A 62 -5.35 8.10 -5.72
N GLU A 63 -5.06 7.53 -6.90
CA GLU A 63 -5.99 7.49 -8.03
C GLU A 63 -6.61 6.10 -8.14
N HIS A 64 -7.80 5.95 -7.56
CA HIS A 64 -8.58 4.72 -7.63
C HIS A 64 -9.65 4.81 -8.72
N ASN A 65 -9.84 3.73 -9.47
CA ASN A 65 -10.93 3.59 -10.44
C ASN A 65 -12.12 2.79 -9.88
N HIS A 66 -12.21 2.69 -8.56
CA HIS A 66 -13.23 1.93 -7.84
C HIS A 66 -13.52 2.56 -6.48
N LEU A 67 -14.66 2.23 -5.91
CA LEU A 67 -15.00 2.57 -4.53
C LEU A 67 -14.15 1.75 -3.53
N PRO A 68 -13.90 2.27 -2.31
CA PRO A 68 -13.23 1.55 -1.23
C PRO A 68 -13.78 0.16 -0.95
#